data_AF-A0A8C3A2E0-F1
#
_entry.id   AF-A0A8C3A2E0-F1
#
_cell.length_a   1.000
_cell.length_b   1.000
_cell.length_c   1.000
_cell.angle_alpha   90.00
_cell.angle_beta   90.00
_cell.angle_gamma   90.00
#
_symmetry.space_group_name_H-M   'P 1'
#
loop_
_entity.id
_entity.type
_entity.pdbx_description
1 polymer ?
#
loop_
_entity_poly.entity_id
_entity_poly.type
_entity_poly.pdbx_seq_one_letter_code
_entity_poly.pdbx_strand_id
1 'polypeptide(L)'
;MKHNQRDVQKQPSGDNSSGGTSGASGIERTPEDPNRDSPDSGNPQPTDRQPQFSGGYTMIPPIESKRDKLLRAVQKEEEICKRWKEANRVPAVHMTPETLGGSTTLSGARERQQTDSRYSKQQRRLKQEDLDRRKRQEEEEEYQKMKDIQREKAQRLEERKQREEQSRREQLSQDHARKNERFLLRFDRTASGPPASSCAAHTSSRSEAVESNQREESKGRDVQQEHRRVNQAFLDILEGRPGGREKETKEEGVQDFGHQPSNPPGQQLPPAQLNQDPDQSFADWTDVADPDYDWALEKLMTSFPDYNRAFLEDILDQCNSDFEQAFTLLNIH
;
A
#
# COMPACT_ATOMS: atom_id res chain seq x y z
N MET A 1 1.70 -55.25 -49.96
CA MET A 1 0.70 -56.03 -49.17
C MET A 1 0.63 -55.37 -47.80
N LYS A 2 -0.46 -54.82 -47.27
CA LYS A 2 -1.91 -55.02 -47.47
C LYS A 2 -2.60 -53.64 -47.35
N HIS A 3 -3.54 -53.37 -48.26
CA HIS A 3 -4.47 -52.24 -48.19
C HIS A 3 -5.66 -52.62 -47.30
N ASN A 4 -6.27 -51.67 -46.58
CA ASN A 4 -7.61 -51.86 -46.05
C ASN A 4 -8.42 -50.57 -46.23
N GLN A 5 -9.21 -50.55 -47.30
CA GLN A 5 -10.32 -49.64 -47.54
C GLN A 5 -11.50 -50.07 -46.64
N ARG A 6 -12.25 -49.11 -46.08
CA ARG A 6 -13.68 -49.32 -45.86
C ARG A 6 -14.44 -48.09 -46.31
N ASP A 7 -15.33 -48.40 -47.24
CA ASP A 7 -16.22 -47.54 -47.98
C ASP A 7 -17.51 -47.28 -47.19
N VAL A 8 -18.19 -46.26 -47.69
CA VAL A 8 -19.37 -45.57 -47.18
C VAL A 8 -20.62 -46.45 -47.31
N GLN A 9 -21.57 -46.34 -46.36
CA GLN A 9 -22.94 -46.79 -46.61
C GLN A 9 -23.93 -45.69 -46.22
N LYS A 10 -24.78 -45.34 -47.18
CA LYS A 10 -25.76 -44.26 -47.16
C LYS A 10 -27.15 -44.85 -47.46
N GLN A 11 -28.18 -44.22 -46.85
CA GLN A 11 -29.60 -44.10 -47.27
C GLN A 11 -30.60 -45.22 -46.87
N PRO A 12 -31.94 -44.99 -46.88
CA PRO A 12 -32.73 -43.74 -46.74
C PRO A 12 -34.06 -43.83 -45.90
N SER A 13 -34.63 -42.63 -45.66
CA SER A 13 -36.06 -42.21 -45.66
C SER A 13 -37.15 -42.79 -44.73
N GLY A 14 -37.91 -41.86 -44.14
CA GLY A 14 -39.26 -42.02 -43.60
C GLY A 14 -39.86 -40.67 -43.18
N ASP A 15 -40.53 -39.99 -44.12
CA ASP A 15 -41.24 -38.70 -43.99
C ASP A 15 -42.50 -38.75 -43.11
N ASN A 16 -42.85 -37.61 -42.50
CA ASN A 16 -44.14 -36.90 -42.56
C ASN A 16 -44.31 -36.00 -41.33
N SER A 17 -45.00 -34.85 -41.33
CA SER A 17 -45.52 -33.91 -42.34
C SER A 17 -46.26 -32.82 -41.55
N SER A 18 -46.74 -31.78 -42.25
CA SER A 18 -47.63 -30.67 -41.84
C SER A 18 -46.98 -29.51 -41.08
N GLY A 19 -47.17 -28.24 -41.44
CA GLY A 19 -47.94 -27.56 -42.50
C GLY A 19 -47.63 -26.06 -42.34
N GLY A 20 -47.32 -25.30 -43.41
CA GLY A 20 -48.29 -24.43 -44.10
C GLY A 20 -48.48 -23.09 -43.35
N THR A 21 -48.42 -21.89 -43.91
CA THR A 21 -48.64 -21.41 -45.28
C THR A 21 -48.44 -19.88 -45.32
N SER A 22 -47.87 -19.40 -46.44
CA SER A 22 -48.26 -18.20 -47.22
C SER A 22 -48.18 -16.77 -46.66
N GLY A 23 -47.56 -15.88 -47.45
CA GLY A 23 -48.02 -14.48 -47.55
C GLY A 23 -46.94 -13.46 -47.90
N ALA A 24 -46.65 -13.29 -49.18
CA ALA A 24 -45.86 -12.18 -49.73
C ALA A 24 -46.77 -10.99 -50.14
N SER A 25 -46.14 -9.83 -50.35
CA SER A 25 -46.65 -8.53 -50.83
C SER A 25 -46.98 -7.52 -49.70
N GLY A 26 -46.55 -6.27 -49.72
CA GLY A 26 -45.94 -5.46 -50.77
C GLY A 26 -45.35 -4.16 -50.20
N ILE A 27 -44.48 -3.56 -51.00
CA ILE A 27 -43.80 -2.27 -50.79
C ILE A 27 -44.73 -1.15 -51.23
N GLU A 28 -44.82 -0.05 -50.47
CA GLU A 28 -45.20 1.26 -51.02
C GLU A 28 -44.30 2.37 -50.45
N ARG A 29 -43.81 3.24 -51.34
CA ARG A 29 -42.78 4.27 -51.11
C ARG A 29 -43.42 5.67 -51.00
N THR A 30 -42.63 6.62 -50.47
CA THR A 30 -42.47 8.07 -50.78
C THR A 30 -42.92 9.06 -49.68
N PRO A 31 -42.44 10.31 -49.69
CA PRO A 31 -41.08 10.83 -49.89
C PRO A 31 -40.63 11.80 -48.76
N GLU A 32 -39.40 12.29 -48.86
CA GLU A 32 -38.72 13.20 -47.93
C GLU A 32 -39.44 14.53 -47.62
N ASP A 33 -39.21 15.05 -46.42
CA ASP A 33 -39.21 16.48 -46.10
C ASP A 33 -37.95 16.79 -45.26
N PRO A 34 -37.05 17.71 -45.68
CA PRO A 34 -35.83 17.99 -44.97
C PRO A 34 -36.07 19.02 -43.85
N ASN A 35 -35.08 19.15 -42.98
CA ASN A 35 -34.86 20.31 -42.09
C ASN A 35 -35.35 20.16 -40.63
N ARG A 36 -34.45 19.62 -39.78
CA ARG A 36 -34.05 20.33 -38.55
C ARG A 36 -32.74 19.78 -38.02
N ASP A 37 -31.67 20.50 -38.35
CA ASP A 37 -30.42 20.48 -37.60
C ASP A 37 -30.65 21.08 -36.21
N SER A 38 -30.36 20.32 -35.15
CA SER A 38 -29.57 20.76 -33.97
C SER A 38 -29.43 19.61 -32.96
N PRO A 39 -28.27 19.49 -32.28
CA PRO A 39 -27.93 18.34 -31.46
C PRO A 39 -28.55 18.48 -30.07
N ASP A 40 -29.58 17.69 -29.79
CA ASP A 40 -30.10 17.58 -28.44
C ASP A 40 -29.19 16.66 -27.61
N SER A 41 -28.71 17.23 -26.51
CA SER A 41 -27.90 16.54 -25.51
C SER A 41 -28.77 15.52 -24.79
N GLY A 42 -28.70 14.26 -25.22
CA GLY A 42 -29.51 13.20 -24.65
C GLY A 42 -28.72 11.92 -24.50
N ASN A 43 -28.35 11.59 -23.27
CA ASN A 43 -28.17 10.20 -22.85
C ASN A 43 -29.38 9.40 -23.40
N PRO A 44 -29.22 8.32 -24.19
CA PRO A 44 -30.38 7.63 -24.72
C PRO A 44 -31.18 7.04 -23.55
N GLN A 45 -32.36 7.62 -23.29
CA GLN A 45 -33.31 7.09 -22.33
C GLN A 45 -33.59 5.60 -22.63
N PRO A 46 -33.85 4.79 -21.59
CA PRO A 46 -34.33 3.43 -21.79
C PRO A 46 -35.69 3.52 -22.49
N THR A 47 -35.74 3.05 -23.74
CA THR A 47 -37.01 2.74 -24.40
C THR A 47 -37.82 1.82 -23.51
N ASP A 48 -39.14 2.05 -23.42
CA ASP A 48 -40.13 1.31 -22.63
C ASP A 48 -39.93 -0.22 -22.70
N ARG A 49 -39.08 -0.75 -21.83
CA ARG A 49 -38.84 -2.19 -21.68
C ARG A 49 -39.77 -2.68 -20.61
N GLN A 50 -41.03 -2.88 -20.99
CA GLN A 50 -41.99 -3.59 -20.16
C GLN A 50 -41.45 -5.01 -19.89
N PRO A 51 -41.09 -5.35 -18.65
CA PRO A 51 -40.66 -6.70 -18.31
C PRO A 51 -41.84 -7.66 -18.53
N GLN A 52 -41.62 -8.76 -19.26
CA GLN A 52 -42.67 -9.77 -19.46
C GLN A 52 -42.61 -10.77 -18.31
N PHE A 53 -43.70 -10.89 -17.55
CA PHE A 53 -43.80 -11.81 -16.42
C PHE A 53 -44.43 -13.13 -16.87
N SER A 54 -43.73 -14.24 -16.65
CA SER A 54 -44.22 -15.59 -16.99
C SER A 54 -44.06 -16.51 -15.77
N GLY A 55 -45.18 -16.76 -15.08
CA GLY A 55 -45.41 -17.84 -14.10
C GLY A 55 -44.53 -17.92 -12.84
N GLY A 56 -43.42 -17.18 -12.78
CA GLY A 56 -42.43 -17.21 -11.70
C GLY A 56 -41.11 -16.49 -12.00
N TYR A 57 -40.89 -16.02 -13.24
CA TYR A 57 -39.71 -15.24 -13.61
C TYR A 57 -40.07 -14.05 -14.51
N THR A 58 -39.18 -13.06 -14.53
CA THR A 58 -39.31 -11.83 -15.31
C THR A 58 -38.33 -11.86 -16.46
N MET A 59 -38.85 -11.81 -17.69
CA MET A 59 -38.05 -11.70 -18.90
C MET A 59 -37.85 -10.23 -19.27
N ILE A 60 -36.60 -9.78 -19.25
CA ILE A 60 -36.20 -8.45 -19.69
C ILE A 60 -35.57 -8.59 -21.09
N PRO A 61 -36.18 -8.03 -22.15
CA PRO A 61 -35.62 -8.12 -23.50
C PRO A 61 -34.21 -7.50 -23.59
N PRO A 62 -33.30 -7.97 -24.47
CA PRO A 62 -31.96 -7.41 -24.59
C PRO A 62 -31.93 -5.94 -25.01
N ILE A 63 -31.01 -5.18 -24.42
CA ILE A 63 -30.36 -3.95 -24.91
C ILE A 63 -30.27 -3.64 -26.42
N GLU A 64 -31.29 -3.58 -27.28
CA GLU A 64 -31.10 -3.46 -28.76
C GLU A 64 -30.01 -2.47 -29.18
N SER A 65 -29.97 -1.25 -28.63
CA SER A 65 -28.89 -0.29 -28.92
C SER A 65 -27.51 -0.71 -28.42
N LYS A 66 -27.41 -1.32 -27.23
CA LYS A 66 -26.16 -1.90 -26.69
C LYS A 66 -25.76 -3.17 -27.47
N ARG A 67 -26.72 -3.98 -27.91
CA ARG A 67 -26.55 -5.18 -28.73
C ARG A 67 -26.00 -4.80 -30.10
N ASP A 68 -26.56 -3.80 -30.75
CA ASP A 68 -26.09 -3.31 -32.05
C ASP A 68 -24.71 -2.65 -31.96
N LYS A 69 -24.39 -2.00 -30.83
CA LYS A 69 -23.03 -1.49 -30.56
C LYS A 69 -22.04 -2.64 -30.41
N LEU A 70 -22.42 -3.68 -29.65
CA LEU A 70 -21.59 -4.87 -29.47
C LEU A 70 -21.36 -5.61 -30.80
N LEU A 71 -22.42 -5.83 -31.59
CA LEU A 71 -22.33 -6.46 -32.90
C LEU A 71 -21.42 -5.67 -33.85
N ARG A 72 -21.53 -4.34 -33.86
CA ARG A 72 -20.63 -3.48 -34.66
C ARG A 72 -19.18 -3.51 -34.16
N ALA A 73 -18.96 -3.58 -32.85
CA ALA A 73 -17.61 -3.72 -32.28
C ALA A 73 -16.98 -5.06 -32.68
N VAL A 74 -17.73 -6.16 -32.52
CA VAL A 74 -17.31 -7.50 -32.93
C VAL A 74 -16.95 -7.55 -34.41
N GLN A 75 -17.78 -6.98 -35.28
CA GLN A 75 -17.50 -6.93 -36.72
C GLN A 75 -16.22 -6.15 -37.04
N LYS A 76 -16.03 -4.98 -36.41
CA LYS A 76 -14.81 -4.18 -36.60
C LYS A 76 -13.56 -4.90 -36.11
N GLU A 77 -13.62 -5.56 -34.96
CA GLU A 77 -12.51 -6.36 -34.44
C GLU A 77 -12.19 -7.55 -35.35
N GLU A 78 -13.21 -8.24 -35.88
CA GLU A 78 -13.03 -9.33 -36.83
C GLU A 78 -12.32 -8.85 -38.11
N GLU A 79 -12.70 -7.69 -38.64
CA GLU A 79 -12.05 -7.06 -39.80
C GLU A 79 -10.59 -6.70 -39.50
N ILE A 80 -10.30 -6.13 -38.33
CA ILE A 80 -8.93 -5.80 -37.90
C ILE A 80 -8.08 -7.07 -37.80
N CYS A 81 -8.61 -8.13 -37.18
CA CYS A 81 -7.92 -9.42 -37.08
C CYS A 81 -7.68 -10.05 -38.46
N LYS A 82 -8.66 -10.00 -39.37
CA LYS A 82 -8.50 -10.50 -40.75
C LYS A 82 -7.43 -9.73 -41.49
N ARG A 83 -7.46 -8.39 -41.44
CA ARG A 83 -6.43 -7.54 -42.07
C ARG A 83 -5.05 -7.81 -41.50
N TRP A 84 -4.92 -7.97 -40.18
CA TRP A 84 -3.64 -8.31 -39.56
C TRP A 84 -3.15 -9.68 -40.01
N LYS A 85 -4.04 -10.69 -40.08
CA LYS A 85 -3.68 -12.02 -40.59
C LYS A 85 -3.26 -11.98 -42.04
N GLU A 86 -3.93 -11.20 -42.89
CA GLU A 86 -3.60 -11.04 -44.31
C GLU A 86 -2.28 -10.27 -44.50
N ALA A 87 -2.09 -9.17 -43.77
CA ALA A 87 -0.86 -8.38 -43.82
C ALA A 87 0.36 -9.18 -43.31
N ASN A 88 0.16 -10.04 -42.31
CA ASN A 88 1.21 -10.92 -41.77
C ASN A 88 1.15 -12.33 -42.38
N ARG A 89 0.39 -12.53 -43.45
CA ARG A 89 0.31 -13.82 -44.12
C ARG A 89 1.62 -14.04 -44.85
N VAL A 90 2.48 -14.89 -44.30
CA VAL A 90 3.69 -15.31 -44.97
C VAL A 90 3.28 -16.07 -46.25
N PRO A 91 3.70 -15.63 -47.45
CA PRO A 91 3.40 -16.33 -48.69
C PRO A 91 3.93 -17.76 -48.61
N ALA A 92 3.15 -18.73 -49.08
CA ALA A 92 3.54 -20.13 -49.05
C ALA A 92 4.80 -20.32 -49.90
N VAL A 93 5.94 -20.44 -49.23
CA VAL A 93 7.24 -20.63 -49.87
C VAL A 93 7.33 -22.09 -50.32
N HIS A 94 6.97 -22.35 -51.58
CA HIS A 94 7.22 -23.63 -52.23
C HIS A 94 8.60 -23.61 -52.89
N MET A 95 9.64 -23.62 -52.06
CA MET A 95 11.02 -23.81 -52.52
C MET A 95 11.43 -25.25 -52.26
N THR A 96 12.25 -25.83 -53.14
CA THR A 96 12.93 -27.08 -52.83
C THR A 96 13.78 -26.85 -51.58
N PRO A 97 13.68 -27.70 -50.53
CA PRO A 97 14.46 -27.49 -49.32
C PRO A 97 15.95 -27.61 -49.66
N GLU A 98 16.59 -26.44 -49.80
CA GLU A 98 18.03 -26.32 -49.79
C GLU A 98 18.48 -26.58 -48.36
N THR A 99 19.52 -27.40 -48.16
CA THR A 99 20.09 -27.66 -46.83
C THR A 99 20.79 -26.40 -46.34
N LEU A 100 20.01 -25.42 -45.89
CA LEU A 100 20.46 -24.16 -45.32
C LEU A 100 20.76 -24.39 -43.84
N GLY A 101 21.89 -25.00 -43.55
CA GLY A 101 22.33 -25.28 -42.19
C GLY A 101 23.31 -26.43 -42.11
N GLY A 102 24.39 -26.25 -41.34
CA GLY A 102 25.42 -27.27 -41.13
C GLY A 102 26.85 -26.77 -41.02
N SER A 103 27.12 -25.46 -41.13
CA SER A 103 28.47 -24.93 -40.94
C SER A 103 28.99 -25.12 -39.51
N THR A 104 28.08 -25.25 -38.54
CA THR A 104 28.41 -25.57 -37.15
C THR A 104 28.10 -27.03 -36.87
N THR A 105 29.08 -27.72 -36.28
CA THR A 105 28.88 -29.07 -35.77
C THR A 105 27.83 -29.04 -34.66
N LEU A 106 27.04 -30.11 -34.54
CA LEU A 106 26.01 -30.27 -33.50
C LEU A 106 26.53 -29.98 -32.08
N SER A 107 27.78 -30.34 -31.81
CA SER A 107 28.47 -30.06 -30.54
C SER A 107 28.61 -28.55 -30.30
N GLY A 108 29.10 -27.80 -31.28
CA GLY A 108 29.27 -26.34 -31.19
C GLY A 108 27.95 -25.59 -31.06
N ALA A 109 26.88 -26.08 -31.70
CA ALA A 109 25.55 -25.51 -31.51
C ALA A 109 25.02 -25.72 -30.08
N ARG A 110 25.22 -26.93 -29.52
CA ARG A 110 24.84 -27.23 -28.13
C ARG A 110 25.65 -26.43 -27.11
N GLU A 111 26.95 -26.28 -27.34
CA GLU A 111 27.83 -25.47 -26.49
C GLU A 111 27.34 -24.02 -26.47
N ARG A 112 27.09 -23.42 -27.63
CA ARG A 112 26.54 -22.06 -27.75
C ARG A 112 25.20 -21.91 -27.04
N GLN A 113 24.29 -22.86 -27.22
CA GLN A 113 23.01 -22.85 -26.52
C GLN A 113 23.20 -22.87 -25.00
N GLN A 114 24.14 -23.67 -24.49
CA GLN A 114 24.45 -23.72 -23.05
C GLN A 114 25.06 -22.41 -22.56
N THR A 115 26.00 -21.82 -23.31
CA THR A 115 26.61 -20.53 -22.94
C THR A 115 25.56 -19.42 -22.96
N ASP A 116 24.75 -19.34 -24.00
CA ASP A 116 23.74 -18.29 -24.17
C ASP A 116 22.67 -18.39 -23.08
N SER A 117 22.25 -19.61 -22.73
CA SER A 117 21.33 -19.83 -21.61
C SER A 117 21.91 -19.34 -20.29
N ARG A 118 23.21 -19.58 -20.05
CA ARG A 118 23.91 -19.08 -18.85
C ARG A 118 24.01 -17.55 -18.86
N TYR A 119 24.46 -16.95 -19.97
CA TYR A 119 24.59 -15.49 -20.08
C TYR A 119 23.24 -14.78 -19.98
N SER A 120 22.20 -15.30 -20.62
CA SER A 120 20.85 -14.74 -20.55
C SER A 120 20.31 -14.74 -19.12
N LYS A 121 20.53 -15.83 -18.37
CA LYS A 121 20.14 -15.91 -16.95
C LYS A 121 20.85 -14.83 -16.11
N GLN A 122 22.15 -14.65 -16.31
CA GLN A 122 22.91 -13.63 -15.58
C GLN A 122 22.50 -12.21 -15.97
N GLN A 123 22.28 -11.94 -17.25
CA GLN A 123 21.84 -10.64 -17.72
C GLN A 123 20.46 -10.27 -17.15
N ARG A 124 19.53 -11.23 -17.05
CA ARG A 124 18.22 -10.99 -16.42
C ARG A 124 18.36 -10.63 -14.94
N ARG A 125 19.27 -11.30 -14.21
CA ARG A 125 19.53 -11.01 -12.80
C ARG A 125 20.08 -9.59 -12.60
N LEU A 126 21.06 -9.19 -13.41
CA LEU A 126 21.61 -7.83 -13.35
C LEU A 126 20.54 -6.78 -13.64
N LYS A 127 19.71 -6.99 -14.68
CA LYS A 127 18.60 -6.08 -15.00
C LYS A 127 17.58 -5.99 -13.87
N GLN A 128 17.28 -7.11 -13.21
CA GLN A 128 16.36 -7.14 -12.07
C GLN A 128 16.94 -6.36 -10.89
N GLU A 129 18.20 -6.61 -10.54
CA GLU A 129 18.89 -5.93 -9.45
C GLU A 129 18.99 -4.42 -9.69
N ASP A 130 19.28 -3.98 -10.92
CA ASP A 130 19.30 -2.56 -11.28
C ASP A 130 17.93 -1.91 -11.11
N LEU A 131 16.85 -2.59 -11.51
CA LEU A 131 15.48 -2.10 -11.34
C LEU A 131 15.10 -2.03 -9.85
N ASP A 132 15.40 -3.07 -9.09
CA ASP A 132 15.11 -3.13 -7.65
C ASP A 132 15.91 -2.09 -6.88
N ARG A 133 17.18 -1.87 -7.25
CA ARG A 133 18.03 -0.83 -6.69
C ARG A 133 17.48 0.56 -6.97
N ARG A 134 17.08 0.84 -8.21
CA ARG A 134 16.49 2.14 -8.56
C ARG A 134 15.19 2.38 -7.80
N LYS A 135 14.33 1.35 -7.71
CA LYS A 135 13.07 1.42 -6.95
C LYS A 135 13.31 1.76 -5.47
N ARG A 136 14.26 1.07 -4.81
CA ARG A 136 14.64 1.38 -3.42
C ARG A 136 15.15 2.80 -3.24
N GLN A 137 15.97 3.29 -4.17
CA GLN A 137 16.46 4.67 -4.12
C GLN A 137 15.34 5.70 -4.24
N GLU A 138 14.38 5.48 -5.14
CA GLU A 138 13.20 6.36 -5.28
C GLU A 138 12.36 6.38 -4.00
N GLU A 139 12.14 5.22 -3.37
CA GLU A 139 11.43 5.09 -2.09
C GLU A 139 12.16 5.80 -0.93
N GLU A 140 13.49 5.65 -0.84
CA GLU A 140 14.32 6.32 0.16
C GLU A 140 14.30 7.86 -0.01
N GLU A 141 14.35 8.34 -1.25
CA GLU A 141 14.25 9.78 -1.55
C GLU A 141 12.88 10.35 -1.17
N GLU A 142 11.79 9.65 -1.48
CA GLU A 142 10.44 10.07 -1.08
C GLU A 142 10.27 10.06 0.45
N TYR A 143 10.80 9.03 1.11
CA TYR A 143 10.81 8.96 2.57
C TYR A 143 11.61 10.11 3.21
N GLN A 144 12.75 10.46 2.62
CA GLN A 144 13.55 11.59 3.06
C GLN A 144 12.82 12.92 2.85
N LYS A 145 12.14 13.13 1.72
CA LYS A 145 11.29 14.31 1.49
C LYS A 145 10.17 14.41 2.52
N MET A 146 9.49 13.30 2.83
CA MET A 146 8.45 13.26 3.86
C MET A 146 9.01 13.69 5.24
N LYS A 147 10.21 13.20 5.60
CA LYS A 147 10.90 13.60 6.82
C LYS A 147 11.25 15.09 6.83
N ASP A 148 11.76 15.62 5.73
CA ASP A 148 12.13 17.04 5.63
C ASP A 148 10.90 17.94 5.72
N ILE A 149 9.79 17.56 5.10
CA ILE A 149 8.49 18.25 5.23
C ILE A 149 8.04 18.25 6.69
N GLN A 150 8.15 17.12 7.41
CA GLN A 150 7.79 17.07 8.83
C GLN A 150 8.71 17.95 9.69
N ARG A 151 10.02 17.93 9.41
CA ARG A 151 11.00 18.81 10.09
C ARG A 151 10.68 20.29 9.86
N GLU A 152 10.38 20.68 8.63
CA GLU A 152 10.03 22.06 8.30
C GLU A 152 8.73 22.49 9.01
N LYS A 153 7.71 21.62 9.03
CA LYS A 153 6.47 21.88 9.77
C LYS A 153 6.72 22.07 11.27
N ALA A 154 7.57 21.24 11.86
CA ALA A 154 7.96 21.35 13.27
C ALA A 154 8.72 22.66 13.54
N GLN A 155 9.68 23.02 12.69
CA GLN A 155 10.42 24.27 12.80
C GLN A 155 9.49 25.48 12.69
N ARG A 156 8.60 25.49 11.70
CA ARG A 156 7.64 26.58 11.49
C ARG A 156 6.70 26.76 12.68
N LEU A 157 6.27 25.65 13.29
CA LEU A 157 5.43 25.68 14.49
C LEU A 157 6.20 26.24 15.69
N GLU A 158 7.45 25.83 15.89
CA GLU A 158 8.30 26.31 16.97
C GLU A 158 8.61 27.80 16.82
N GLU A 159 8.93 28.28 15.61
CA GLU A 159 9.12 29.70 15.34
C GLU A 159 7.87 30.53 15.66
N ARG A 160 6.67 30.03 15.31
CA ARG A 160 5.41 30.70 15.66
C ARG A 160 5.24 30.80 17.17
N LYS A 161 5.47 29.70 17.89
CA LYS A 161 5.38 29.65 19.36
C LYS A 161 6.39 30.59 20.02
N GLN A 162 7.60 30.69 19.48
CA GLN A 162 8.61 31.62 19.99
C GLN A 162 8.19 33.09 19.81
N ARG A 163 7.57 33.44 18.67
CA ARG A 163 7.04 34.81 18.46
C ARG A 163 5.91 35.15 19.42
N GLU A 164 4.97 34.22 19.63
CA GLU A 164 3.88 34.38 20.59
C GLU A 164 4.41 34.53 22.03
N GLU A 165 5.39 33.71 22.41
CA GLU A 165 6.05 33.80 23.71
C GLU A 165 6.81 35.12 23.90
N GLN A 166 7.50 35.60 22.87
CA GLN A 166 8.14 36.92 22.89
C GLN A 166 7.11 38.04 23.09
N SER A 167 6.00 38.01 22.33
CA SER A 167 4.91 38.97 22.50
C SER A 167 4.29 38.92 23.90
N ARG A 168 4.10 37.71 24.45
CA ARG A 168 3.62 37.51 25.83
C ARG A 168 4.58 38.11 26.87
N ARG A 169 5.89 37.88 26.70
CA ARG A 169 6.93 38.43 27.57
C ARG A 169 7.00 39.95 27.49
N GLU A 170 6.88 40.52 26.30
CA GLU A 170 6.85 41.96 26.10
C GLU A 170 5.62 42.60 26.76
N GLN A 171 4.43 42.02 26.57
CA GLN A 171 3.21 42.50 27.24
C GLN A 171 3.33 42.43 28.75
N LEU A 172 3.84 41.33 29.29
CA LEU A 172 4.07 41.18 30.73
C LEU A 172 5.10 42.20 31.25
N SER A 173 6.15 42.46 30.49
CA SER A 173 7.15 43.48 30.80
C SER A 173 6.53 44.88 30.80
N GLN A 174 5.72 45.21 29.80
CA GLN A 174 4.98 46.47 29.74
C GLN A 174 3.99 46.62 30.91
N ASP A 175 3.26 45.56 31.25
CA ASP A 175 2.35 45.55 32.40
C ASP A 175 3.09 45.74 33.72
N HIS A 176 4.24 45.09 33.88
CA HIS A 176 5.10 45.27 35.03
C HIS A 176 5.62 46.70 35.12
N ALA A 177 6.09 47.29 34.01
CA ALA A 177 6.51 48.68 33.95
C ALA A 177 5.36 49.64 34.31
N ARG A 178 4.16 49.47 33.72
CA ARG A 178 2.97 50.28 34.03
C ARG A 178 2.55 50.17 35.50
N LYS A 179 2.59 48.97 36.09
CA LYS A 179 2.30 48.76 37.52
C LYS A 179 3.34 49.43 38.41
N ASN A 180 4.62 49.34 38.04
CA ASN A 180 5.70 49.99 38.78
C ASN A 180 5.58 51.53 38.73
N GLU A 181 5.31 52.11 37.55
CA GLU A 181 5.05 53.55 37.41
C GLU A 181 3.83 53.98 38.22
N ARG A 182 2.72 53.24 38.15
CA ARG A 182 1.53 53.51 38.97
C ARG A 182 1.82 53.45 40.47
N PHE A 183 2.67 52.52 40.90
CA PHE A 183 3.12 52.41 42.28
C PHE A 183 3.94 53.64 42.69
N LEU A 184 4.93 54.05 41.89
CA LEU A 184 5.76 55.24 42.14
C LEU A 184 4.92 56.54 42.19
N LEU A 185 4.02 56.74 41.23
CA LEU A 185 3.11 57.89 41.20
C LEU A 185 2.21 57.98 42.45
N ARG A 186 1.94 56.85 43.12
CA ARG A 186 1.19 56.82 44.38
C ARG A 186 1.99 57.48 45.51
N PHE A 187 3.31 57.26 45.57
CA PHE A 187 4.20 57.89 46.55
C PHE A 187 4.37 59.38 46.28
N ASP A 188 4.55 59.76 45.03
CA ASP A 188 4.72 61.17 44.64
C ASP A 188 3.47 62.02 44.96
N ARG A 189 2.27 61.44 44.78
CA ARG A 189 1.01 62.09 45.17
C ARG A 189 0.84 62.23 46.68
N THR A 190 1.29 61.25 47.47
CA THR A 190 1.26 61.34 48.94
C THR A 190 2.32 62.28 49.52
N ALA A 191 3.41 62.53 48.81
CA ALA A 191 4.44 63.48 49.22
C ALA A 191 4.05 64.96 48.96
N SER A 192 3.03 65.21 48.11
CA SER A 192 2.59 66.55 47.69
C SER A 192 1.27 67.03 48.35
N GLY A 193 0.72 66.27 49.31
CA GLY A 193 -0.48 66.63 50.10
C GLY A 193 -0.15 66.96 51.56
N PRO A 194 -1.04 67.65 52.33
CA PRO A 194 -0.76 68.07 53.70
C PRO A 194 -0.45 66.87 54.60
N PRO A 195 0.44 66.99 55.62
CA PRO A 195 0.90 65.86 56.41
C PRO A 195 -0.22 65.36 57.32
N ALA A 196 -0.99 64.38 56.86
CA ALA A 196 -1.97 63.67 57.67
C ALA A 196 -1.35 62.39 58.25
N SER A 197 -0.91 62.53 59.50
CA SER A 197 -0.82 61.54 60.58
C SER A 197 -1.17 60.07 60.27
N SER A 198 -0.15 59.22 60.42
CA SER A 198 -0.12 57.89 61.07
C SER A 198 -1.22 56.85 60.80
N CYS A 199 -0.84 55.75 60.11
CA CYS A 199 -0.98 54.32 60.49
C CYS A 199 -0.68 53.48 59.21
N ALA A 200 -0.19 52.24 59.18
CA ALA A 200 0.10 51.21 60.16
C ALA A 200 1.18 50.28 59.58
N ALA A 201 1.94 49.65 60.46
CA ALA A 201 2.93 48.63 60.13
C ALA A 201 2.26 47.34 59.63
N HIS A 202 2.68 46.83 58.47
CA HIS A 202 2.68 45.40 58.14
C HIS A 202 3.84 45.06 57.18
N THR A 203 5.06 45.00 57.70
CA THR A 203 6.19 44.35 57.02
C THR A 203 6.19 42.87 57.40
N SER A 204 5.35 42.04 56.78
CA SER A 204 5.54 40.58 56.77
C SER A 204 4.64 39.93 55.73
N SER A 205 4.98 40.08 54.45
CA SER A 205 4.44 39.25 53.36
C SER A 205 5.38 39.34 52.15
N ARG A 206 6.65 39.00 52.38
CA ARG A 206 7.67 38.92 51.32
C ARG A 206 8.40 37.57 51.32
N SER A 207 8.20 36.76 52.37
CA SER A 207 8.70 35.39 52.48
C SER A 207 7.89 34.41 51.61
N GLU A 208 6.55 34.51 51.59
CA GLU A 208 5.69 33.54 50.89
C GLU A 208 5.82 33.58 49.35
N ALA A 209 6.05 34.76 48.76
CA ALA A 209 6.21 34.90 47.30
C ALA A 209 7.57 34.40 46.78
N VAL A 210 8.59 34.34 47.66
CA VAL A 210 9.90 33.77 47.33
C VAL A 210 9.92 32.27 47.60
N GLU A 211 9.22 31.81 48.63
CA GLU A 211 9.03 30.38 48.93
C GLU A 211 8.14 29.69 47.87
N SER A 212 7.12 30.36 47.34
CA SER A 212 6.29 29.80 46.26
C SER A 212 7.07 29.61 44.96
N ASN A 213 7.89 30.59 44.56
CA ASN A 213 8.76 30.48 43.39
C ASN A 213 9.84 29.39 43.57
N GLN A 214 10.47 29.29 44.74
CA GLN A 214 11.43 28.22 45.02
C GLN A 214 10.76 26.84 45.03
N ARG A 215 9.51 26.75 45.51
CA ARG A 215 8.75 25.49 45.52
C ARG A 215 8.33 25.07 44.11
N GLU A 216 7.93 26.00 43.24
CA GLU A 216 7.64 25.68 41.84
C GLU A 216 8.88 25.34 41.02
N GLU A 217 10.00 26.05 41.22
CA GLU A 217 11.28 25.66 40.61
C GLU A 217 11.78 24.30 41.13
N SER A 218 11.58 23.97 42.41
CA SER A 218 11.92 22.65 42.96
C SER A 218 11.08 21.55 42.31
N LYS A 219 9.76 21.75 42.18
CA LYS A 219 8.86 20.80 41.51
C LYS A 219 9.22 20.61 40.03
N GLY A 220 9.58 21.70 39.33
CA GLY A 220 10.03 21.62 37.94
C GLY A 220 11.34 20.85 37.77
N ARG A 221 12.28 21.02 38.70
CA ARG A 221 13.54 20.25 38.74
C ARG A 221 13.32 18.78 39.12
N ASP A 222 12.35 18.50 39.99
CA ASP A 222 11.99 17.13 40.39
C ASP A 222 11.35 16.37 39.23
N VAL A 223 10.41 16.99 38.49
CA VAL A 223 9.81 16.41 37.28
C VAL A 223 10.85 16.18 36.19
N GLN A 224 11.80 17.10 35.98
CA GLN A 224 12.89 16.89 35.02
C GLN A 224 13.84 15.77 35.45
N GLN A 225 14.15 15.65 36.75
CA GLN A 225 14.94 14.54 37.27
C GLN A 225 14.20 13.20 37.19
N GLU A 226 12.89 13.20 37.37
CA GLU A 226 12.04 12.02 37.19
C GLU A 226 12.00 11.59 35.72
N HIS A 227 11.77 12.51 34.78
CA HIS A 227 11.86 12.23 33.35
C HIS A 227 13.22 11.65 32.96
N ARG A 228 14.32 12.21 33.51
CA ARG A 228 15.67 11.68 33.28
C ARG A 228 15.81 10.25 33.82
N ARG A 229 15.31 9.98 35.03
CA ARG A 229 15.37 8.65 35.66
C ARG A 229 14.53 7.62 34.90
N VAL A 230 13.32 7.97 34.50
CA VAL A 230 12.43 7.08 33.73
C VAL A 230 13.03 6.79 32.36
N ASN A 231 13.55 7.81 31.67
CA ASN A 231 14.23 7.62 30.39
C ASN A 231 15.47 6.74 30.53
N GLN A 232 16.24 6.92 31.60
CA GLN A 232 17.43 6.11 31.84
C GLN A 232 17.07 4.66 32.18
N ALA A 233 16.05 4.43 33.02
CA ALA A 233 15.53 3.08 33.29
C ALA A 233 14.96 2.41 32.04
N PHE A 234 14.29 3.18 31.17
CA PHE A 234 13.78 2.69 29.90
C PHE A 234 14.91 2.27 28.94
N LEU A 235 16.00 3.06 28.88
CA LEU A 235 17.21 2.70 28.14
C LEU A 235 17.90 1.45 28.71
N ASP A 236 18.02 1.34 30.03
CA ASP A 236 18.61 0.16 30.69
C ASP A 236 17.83 -1.14 30.39
N ILE A 237 16.49 -1.04 30.30
CA ILE A 237 15.60 -2.14 29.92
C ILE A 237 15.79 -2.51 28.44
N LEU A 238 15.90 -1.51 27.55
CA LEU A 238 16.15 -1.73 26.11
C LEU A 238 17.54 -2.33 25.85
N GLU A 239 18.54 -1.96 26.64
CA GLU A 239 19.91 -2.49 26.54
C GLU A 239 20.09 -3.84 27.27
N GLY A 240 19.02 -4.42 27.82
CA GLY A 240 19.03 -5.75 28.42
C GLY A 240 19.86 -5.86 29.70
N ARG A 241 20.06 -4.77 30.43
CA ARG A 241 20.71 -4.77 31.75
C ARG A 241 19.65 -4.76 32.86
N PRO A 242 19.26 -5.92 33.40
CA PRO A 242 18.43 -5.96 34.60
C PRO A 242 19.30 -5.55 35.79
N GLY A 243 19.08 -4.35 36.31
CA GLY A 243 19.77 -3.90 37.53
C GLY A 243 19.22 -4.61 38.77
N GLY A 244 19.97 -5.55 39.35
CA GLY A 244 19.73 -5.96 40.75
C GLY A 244 20.41 -7.23 41.28
N ARG A 245 21.59 -7.05 41.90
CA ARG A 245 22.18 -7.84 43.01
C ARG A 245 22.54 -9.31 42.78
N GLU A 246 23.83 -9.58 42.55
CA GLU A 246 24.56 -10.64 43.28
C GLU A 246 25.95 -10.13 43.68
N LYS A 247 26.40 -10.56 44.86
CA LYS A 247 27.60 -10.12 45.57
C LYS A 247 28.82 -10.93 45.10
N GLU A 248 29.97 -10.25 45.13
CA GLU A 248 31.29 -10.75 45.53
C GLU A 248 31.84 -12.05 44.90
N THR A 249 32.95 -11.92 44.14
CA THR A 249 34.30 -12.51 44.35
C THR A 249 35.01 -12.57 42.98
N LYS A 250 35.99 -11.70 42.70
CA LYS A 250 37.46 -11.84 42.89
C LYS A 250 38.15 -12.90 42.00
N GLU A 251 39.32 -12.47 41.49
CA GLU A 251 40.43 -13.20 40.83
C GLU A 251 40.29 -13.32 39.29
N GLU A 252 41.05 -12.63 38.42
CA GLU A 252 42.51 -12.40 38.28
C GLU A 252 43.32 -13.69 38.01
N GLY A 253 44.01 -13.76 36.86
CA GLY A 253 44.96 -14.84 36.51
C GLY A 253 44.84 -15.34 35.06
N VAL A 254 45.48 -14.70 34.07
CA VAL A 254 46.82 -15.03 33.51
C VAL A 254 46.79 -16.14 32.42
N GLN A 255 47.37 -15.75 31.29
CA GLN A 255 47.72 -16.49 30.07
C GLN A 255 48.60 -17.72 30.40
N ASP A 256 48.55 -18.83 29.62
CA ASP A 256 49.65 -19.22 28.72
C ASP A 256 49.56 -20.60 28.04
N PHE A 257 50.19 -20.65 26.85
CA PHE A 257 50.72 -21.74 26.01
C PHE A 257 50.09 -23.15 25.97
N GLY A 258 49.72 -23.55 24.73
CA GLY A 258 49.59 -24.95 24.35
C GLY A 258 50.91 -25.61 23.93
N HIS A 259 50.95 -26.94 23.91
CA HIS A 259 51.30 -27.81 22.77
C HIS A 259 51.13 -29.31 23.15
N GLN A 260 50.59 -30.07 22.19
CA GLN A 260 50.41 -31.54 21.99
C GLN A 260 51.62 -32.44 22.37
N PRO A 261 51.59 -33.82 22.33
CA PRO A 261 50.75 -34.74 21.52
C PRO A 261 50.37 -36.15 22.14
N SER A 262 49.50 -36.93 21.47
CA SER A 262 49.69 -38.37 21.13
C SER A 262 48.40 -39.04 20.58
N ASN A 263 48.59 -40.08 19.74
CA ASN A 263 47.70 -40.60 18.68
C ASN A 263 46.75 -41.79 19.11
N PRO A 264 45.84 -42.27 18.21
CA PRO A 264 44.61 -43.07 18.49
C PRO A 264 44.85 -44.61 18.27
N PRO A 265 43.88 -45.59 18.19
CA PRO A 265 42.55 -45.59 17.53
C PRO A 265 41.40 -46.35 18.23
N GLY A 266 40.15 -46.04 17.86
CA GLY A 266 39.00 -46.89 18.19
C GLY A 266 37.62 -46.27 17.96
N GLN A 267 37.04 -46.57 16.79
CA GLN A 267 35.61 -46.46 16.43
C GLN A 267 35.04 -45.06 16.16
N GLN A 268 34.93 -44.79 14.85
CA GLN A 268 34.11 -43.74 14.24
C GLN A 268 32.62 -44.09 14.30
N LEU A 269 31.82 -43.17 14.84
CA LEU A 269 30.47 -42.82 14.39
C LEU A 269 30.37 -41.28 14.49
N PRO A 270 29.72 -40.60 13.53
CA PRO A 270 30.10 -39.24 13.14
C PRO A 270 29.54 -38.17 14.09
N PRO A 271 30.37 -37.23 14.59
CA PRO A 271 29.88 -35.99 15.16
C PRO A 271 29.34 -35.11 14.03
N ALA A 272 28.07 -34.74 14.14
CA ALA A 272 27.40 -33.79 13.26
C ALA A 272 28.25 -32.53 13.09
N GLN A 273 28.45 -32.16 11.83
CA GLN A 273 29.11 -30.93 11.41
C GLN A 273 28.40 -29.73 12.06
N LEU A 274 29.10 -29.09 12.97
CA LEU A 274 28.87 -27.71 13.35
C LEU A 274 29.33 -26.86 12.16
N ASN A 275 28.43 -26.68 11.20
CA ASN A 275 28.41 -25.59 10.23
C ASN A 275 26.95 -25.16 10.15
N GLN A 276 26.49 -24.43 11.17
CA GLN A 276 25.30 -23.60 11.02
C GLN A 276 25.75 -22.28 10.42
N ASP A 277 25.50 -22.21 9.13
CA ASP A 277 25.47 -21.02 8.27
C ASP A 277 24.78 -19.84 9.00
N PRO A 278 25.37 -18.62 9.03
CA PRO A 278 24.76 -17.46 9.69
C PRO A 278 23.65 -16.79 8.84
N ASP A 279 23.23 -17.38 7.73
CA ASP A 279 22.20 -16.81 6.84
C ASP A 279 20.78 -17.37 7.08
N GLN A 280 20.43 -17.59 8.35
CA GLN A 280 19.05 -17.89 8.78
C GLN A 280 18.47 -16.82 9.72
N SER A 281 18.85 -15.56 9.53
CA SER A 281 18.30 -14.44 10.28
C SER A 281 18.32 -13.12 9.52
N PHE A 282 17.79 -13.07 8.28
CA PHE A 282 17.22 -11.83 7.72
C PHE A 282 16.51 -12.11 6.38
N ALA A 283 15.47 -12.92 6.40
CA ALA A 283 14.52 -12.95 5.30
C ALA A 283 13.12 -12.81 5.88
N ASP A 284 12.36 -11.90 5.27
CA ASP A 284 10.90 -11.88 5.28
C ASP A 284 10.19 -11.15 6.43
N TRP A 285 10.38 -9.82 6.48
CA TRP A 285 9.32 -8.91 6.91
C TRP A 285 8.71 -8.19 5.69
N THR A 286 8.63 -8.89 4.55
CA THR A 286 7.65 -8.50 3.55
C THR A 286 6.31 -8.82 4.16
N ASP A 287 5.55 -7.76 4.40
CA ASP A 287 4.10 -7.73 4.61
C ASP A 287 3.50 -9.11 4.33
N VAL A 288 3.25 -9.87 5.40
CA VAL A 288 2.42 -11.08 5.31
C VAL A 288 1.03 -10.54 5.10
N ALA A 289 0.75 -10.12 3.87
CA ALA A 289 -0.61 -10.05 3.36
C ALA A 289 -1.15 -11.45 3.58
N ASP A 290 -1.96 -11.59 4.62
CA ASP A 290 -2.70 -12.79 4.89
C ASP A 290 -3.48 -13.09 3.60
N PRO A 291 -3.15 -14.15 2.85
CA PRO A 291 -3.75 -14.39 1.55
C PRO A 291 -5.28 -14.52 1.63
N ASP A 292 -5.79 -14.82 2.83
CA ASP A 292 -7.20 -14.90 3.13
C ASP A 292 -7.85 -13.50 3.29
N TYR A 293 -7.10 -12.47 3.73
CA TYR A 293 -7.58 -11.08 3.85
C TYR A 293 -7.80 -10.43 2.48
N ASP A 294 -6.80 -10.48 1.60
CA ASP A 294 -6.89 -9.91 0.26
C ASP A 294 -7.97 -10.64 -0.57
N TRP A 295 -8.07 -11.96 -0.41
CA TRP A 295 -9.13 -12.75 -1.05
C TRP A 295 -10.52 -12.37 -0.53
N ALA A 296 -10.68 -12.19 0.79
CA ALA A 296 -11.95 -11.77 1.40
C ALA A 296 -12.37 -10.37 0.93
N LEU A 297 -11.42 -9.43 0.85
CA LEU A 297 -11.66 -8.07 0.39
C LEU A 297 -12.09 -8.03 -1.09
N GLU A 298 -11.38 -8.73 -1.96
CA GLU A 298 -11.74 -8.83 -3.38
C GLU A 298 -13.11 -9.50 -3.57
N LYS A 299 -13.45 -10.48 -2.73
CA LYS A 299 -14.79 -11.09 -2.72
C LYS A 299 -15.87 -10.13 -2.27
N LEU A 300 -15.66 -9.37 -1.20
CA LEU A 300 -16.62 -8.36 -0.74
C LEU A 300 -16.80 -7.24 -1.78
N MET A 301 -15.73 -6.76 -2.40
CA MET A 301 -15.81 -5.75 -3.47
C MET A 301 -16.60 -6.26 -4.69
N THR A 302 -16.50 -7.55 -4.99
CA THR A 302 -17.28 -8.18 -6.07
C THR A 302 -18.75 -8.37 -5.71
N SER A 303 -19.03 -8.74 -4.46
CA SER A 303 -20.39 -8.97 -3.94
C SER A 303 -21.15 -7.69 -3.63
N PHE A 304 -20.44 -6.63 -3.25
CA PHE A 304 -20.97 -5.35 -2.78
C PHE A 304 -20.30 -4.17 -3.54
N PRO A 305 -20.53 -4.03 -4.86
CA PRO A 305 -19.84 -3.04 -5.69
C PRO A 305 -20.20 -1.58 -5.35
N ASP A 306 -21.29 -1.36 -4.63
CA ASP A 306 -21.76 -0.04 -4.20
C ASP A 306 -21.06 0.45 -2.92
N TYR A 307 -20.35 -0.43 -2.21
CA TYR A 307 -19.63 -0.09 -1.00
C TYR A 307 -18.21 0.35 -1.31
N ASN A 308 -17.74 1.37 -0.59
CA ASN A 308 -16.39 1.88 -0.76
C ASN A 308 -15.38 0.86 -0.24
N ARG A 309 -14.31 0.62 -1.00
CA ARG A 309 -13.20 -0.28 -0.63
C ARG A 309 -12.68 -0.04 0.79
N ALA A 310 -12.43 1.22 1.16
CA ALA A 310 -11.92 1.55 2.50
C ALA A 310 -12.92 1.22 3.63
N PHE A 311 -14.22 1.17 3.32
CA PHE A 311 -15.24 0.76 4.27
C PHE A 311 -15.32 -0.77 4.40
N LEU A 312 -15.12 -1.51 3.30
CA LEU A 312 -15.04 -2.96 3.33
C LEU A 312 -13.77 -3.46 4.05
N GLU A 313 -12.66 -2.73 3.90
CA GLU A 313 -11.42 -2.94 4.66
C GLU A 313 -11.65 -2.77 6.17
N ASP A 314 -12.29 -1.67 6.60
CA ASP A 314 -12.61 -1.41 8.01
C ASP A 314 -13.55 -2.48 8.62
N ILE A 315 -14.49 -3.00 7.82
CA ILE A 315 -15.36 -4.11 8.27
C ILE A 315 -14.57 -5.41 8.40
N LEU A 316 -13.68 -5.73 7.47
CA LEU A 316 -12.83 -6.91 7.57
C LEU A 316 -11.88 -6.82 8.76
N ASP A 317 -11.31 -5.64 9.02
CA ASP A 317 -10.47 -5.39 10.20
C ASP A 317 -11.27 -5.59 11.51
N GLN A 318 -12.51 -5.11 11.56
CA GLN A 318 -13.42 -5.34 12.70
C GLN A 318 -13.82 -6.81 12.87
N CYS A 319 -13.80 -7.59 11.78
CA CYS A 319 -14.13 -9.02 11.77
C CYS A 319 -12.91 -9.94 11.89
N ASN A 320 -11.72 -9.42 12.23
CA ASN A 320 -10.46 -10.17 12.26
C ASN A 320 -10.18 -10.93 10.94
N SER A 321 -10.42 -10.29 9.80
CA SER A 321 -10.21 -10.86 8.47
C SER A 321 -11.18 -12.01 8.10
N ASP A 322 -12.25 -12.23 8.87
CA ASP A 322 -13.25 -13.26 8.58
C ASP A 322 -14.30 -12.78 7.57
N PHE A 323 -14.24 -13.34 6.36
CA PHE A 323 -15.15 -13.03 5.25
C PHE A 323 -16.62 -13.29 5.60
N GLU A 324 -16.94 -14.40 6.26
CA GLU A 324 -18.35 -14.79 6.51
C GLU A 324 -19.02 -13.85 7.52
N GLN A 325 -18.26 -13.40 8.52
CA GLN A 325 -18.73 -12.40 9.48
C GLN A 325 -18.90 -11.03 8.82
N ALA A 326 -17.94 -10.58 8.02
CA ALA A 326 -18.05 -9.33 7.28
C ALA A 326 -19.23 -9.35 6.29
N PHE A 327 -19.41 -10.47 5.57
CA PHE A 327 -20.50 -10.66 4.61
C PHE A 327 -21.87 -10.65 5.30
N THR A 328 -22.01 -11.31 6.46
CA THR A 328 -23.26 -11.28 7.23
C THR A 328 -23.60 -9.90 7.77
N LEU A 329 -22.61 -9.13 8.26
CA LEU A 329 -22.83 -7.75 8.71
C LEU A 329 -23.30 -6.83 7.56
N LEU A 330 -22.76 -7.01 6.37
CA LEU A 330 -23.13 -6.25 5.17
C LEU A 330 -24.48 -6.67 4.57
N ASN A 331 -24.96 -7.88 4.88
CA ASN A 331 -26.18 -8.47 4.34
C ASN A 331 -27.40 -8.36 5.29
N ILE A 332 -27.24 -7.70 6.46
CA ILE A 332 -28.33 -7.50 7.45
C ILE A 332 -29.25 -6.31 7.10
N HIS A 333 -29.13 -5.70 5.91
CA HIS A 333 -29.94 -4.54 5.54
C HIS A 333 -30.79 -4.66 4.28
#